data_AF-A0A8K0WHS2-F1
#
_entry.id   AF-A0A8K0WHS2-F1
#
_cell.length_a   1.000
_cell.length_b   1.000
_cell.length_c   1.000
_cell.angle_alpha   90.00
_cell.angle_beta   90.00
_cell.angle_gamma   90.00
#
_symmetry.space_group_name_H-M   'P 1'
#
loop_
_entity.id
_entity.type
_entity.pdbx_description
1 polymer ?
#
loop_
_entity_poly.entity_id
_entity_poly.type
_entity_poly.pdbx_seq_one_letter_code
_entity_poly.pdbx_strand_id
1 'polypeptide(L)'
;MAAQQDSDYELLTEHFGYPPVSLLDDIINTVNVLADRALESVERLLLSIPPQSLGFSNKHAPKDGTPALPPDEAAKLEIEHGTHQLETLLNASIDKNFDLFELYAMRNILTVKPDDQPYMRLAHYEGLDFAGLEGPDRPTTESVTALRRRLQASQRLHTALEAERTRNDALLGKLRSVLGVVPGDVKAEEGQVTTAADGSSFGFLRDKASLQDAGADKPIATTTEFTLSQLQALRALSTSLRTLLPDLGPADTDASMEDAGSGSRTWRRERVEYVEGASRKYLETARGLELGEQGEVRDGEWQGEGRKITRGDVEGLEQMVGMLGQKSATTGEAGGEGEPMDES
;
A
#
# COMPACT_ATOMS: atom_id res chain seq x y z
N MET A 1 -27.62 -14.06 -56.29
CA MET A 1 -26.26 -14.46 -56.70
C MET A 1 -25.21 -13.53 -56.11
N ALA A 2 -25.29 -12.20 -56.25
CA ALA A 2 -24.37 -11.27 -55.57
C ALA A 2 -24.36 -11.43 -54.04
N ALA A 3 -25.54 -11.43 -53.40
CA ALA A 3 -25.66 -11.62 -51.95
C ALA A 3 -25.13 -12.97 -51.41
N GLN A 4 -24.99 -13.99 -52.26
CA GLN A 4 -24.43 -15.29 -51.88
C GLN A 4 -22.89 -15.28 -51.93
N GLN A 5 -22.32 -14.52 -52.87
CA GLN A 5 -20.87 -14.33 -52.98
C GLN A 5 -20.35 -13.48 -51.82
N ASP A 6 -21.15 -12.49 -51.39
CA ASP A 6 -20.84 -11.66 -50.24
C ASP A 6 -20.80 -12.48 -48.94
N SER A 7 -21.75 -13.41 -48.75
CA SER A 7 -21.76 -14.28 -47.55
C SER A 7 -20.61 -15.28 -47.52
N ASP A 8 -20.18 -15.80 -48.68
CA ASP A 8 -19.00 -16.66 -48.77
C ASP A 8 -17.72 -15.88 -48.43
N TYR A 9 -17.63 -14.65 -48.92
CA TYR A 9 -16.50 -13.77 -48.65
C TYR A 9 -16.39 -13.41 -47.17
N GLU A 10 -17.52 -13.11 -46.51
CA GLU A 10 -17.57 -12.86 -45.07
C GLU A 10 -17.16 -14.09 -44.25
N LEU A 11 -17.69 -15.27 -44.61
CA LEU A 11 -17.37 -16.54 -43.96
C LEU A 11 -15.88 -16.88 -44.05
N LEU A 12 -15.29 -16.71 -45.24
CA LEU A 12 -13.87 -16.94 -45.47
C LEU A 12 -13.01 -15.89 -44.76
N THR A 13 -13.43 -14.63 -44.76
CA THR A 13 -12.74 -13.54 -44.05
C THR A 13 -12.72 -13.80 -42.54
N GLU A 14 -13.84 -14.26 -41.99
CA GLU A 14 -13.93 -14.66 -40.59
C GLU A 14 -13.07 -15.88 -40.28
N HIS A 15 -13.05 -16.87 -41.17
CA HIS A 15 -12.23 -18.07 -41.00
C HIS A 15 -10.72 -17.78 -41.01
N PHE A 16 -10.26 -17.00 -41.99
CA PHE A 16 -8.85 -16.65 -42.13
C PHE A 16 -8.41 -15.53 -41.18
N GLY A 17 -9.35 -14.71 -40.70
CA GLY A 17 -9.06 -13.51 -39.90
C GLY A 17 -8.54 -12.33 -40.73
N TYR A 18 -8.48 -12.47 -42.05
CA TYR A 18 -8.12 -11.43 -43.01
C TYR A 18 -8.87 -11.66 -44.33
N PRO A 19 -9.02 -10.62 -45.17
CA PRO A 19 -9.72 -10.76 -46.44
C PRO A 19 -8.94 -11.66 -47.42
N PRO A 20 -9.58 -12.65 -48.07
CA PRO A 20 -8.90 -13.57 -49.00
C PRO A 20 -8.12 -12.87 -50.13
N VAL A 21 -8.59 -11.71 -50.59
CA VAL A 21 -7.91 -10.89 -51.61
C VAL A 21 -6.55 -10.40 -51.12
N SER A 22 -6.42 -10.07 -49.83
CA SER A 22 -5.15 -9.60 -49.27
C SER A 22 -4.03 -10.64 -49.35
N LEU A 23 -4.35 -11.95 -49.27
CA LEU A 23 -3.37 -13.01 -49.49
C LEU A 23 -2.84 -13.00 -50.94
N LEU A 24 -3.73 -12.77 -51.91
CA LEU A 24 -3.36 -12.73 -53.33
C LEU A 24 -2.54 -11.48 -53.63
N ASP A 25 -2.93 -10.33 -53.08
CA ASP A 25 -2.17 -9.07 -53.17
C ASP A 25 -0.75 -9.25 -52.62
N ASP A 26 -0.60 -9.87 -51.44
CA ASP A 26 0.70 -10.13 -50.84
C ASP A 26 1.55 -11.07 -51.70
N ILE A 27 0.97 -12.13 -52.27
CA ILE A 27 1.66 -13.03 -53.20
C ILE A 27 2.15 -12.25 -54.43
N ILE A 28 1.29 -11.47 -55.08
CA ILE A 28 1.63 -10.69 -56.28
C ILE A 28 2.75 -9.69 -55.96
N ASN A 29 2.63 -8.98 -54.84
CA ASN A 29 3.66 -8.04 -54.38
C ASN A 29 5.00 -8.73 -54.15
N THR A 30 5.01 -9.91 -53.50
CA THR A 30 6.26 -10.65 -53.28
C THR A 30 6.90 -11.15 -54.57
N VAL A 31 6.09 -11.57 -55.56
CA VAL A 31 6.58 -12.03 -56.85
C VAL A 31 7.18 -10.88 -57.66
N ASN A 32 6.54 -9.71 -57.67
CA ASN A 32 7.08 -8.52 -58.34
C ASN A 32 8.43 -8.12 -57.72
N VAL A 33 8.51 -8.06 -56.39
CA VAL A 33 9.77 -7.77 -55.69
C VAL A 33 10.85 -8.81 -55.99
N LEU A 34 10.48 -10.09 -56.12
CA LEU A 34 11.44 -11.15 -56.45
C LEU A 34 11.90 -11.07 -57.91
N ALA A 35 11.00 -10.72 -58.82
CA ALA A 35 11.30 -10.52 -60.24
C ALA A 35 12.29 -9.37 -60.43
N ASP A 36 12.05 -8.22 -59.79
CA ASP A 36 12.95 -7.06 -59.83
C ASP A 36 14.34 -7.42 -59.30
N ARG A 37 14.41 -8.13 -58.16
CA ARG A 37 15.68 -8.59 -57.57
C ARG A 37 16.40 -9.59 -58.47
N ALA A 38 15.67 -10.49 -59.13
CA ALA A 38 16.25 -11.45 -60.06
C ALA A 38 16.83 -10.73 -61.28
N LEU A 39 16.11 -9.76 -61.84
CA LEU A 39 16.58 -8.93 -62.95
C LEU A 39 17.83 -8.13 -62.59
N GLU A 40 17.85 -7.47 -61.43
CA GLU A 40 19.03 -6.77 -60.92
C GLU A 40 20.22 -7.73 -60.75
N SER A 41 19.97 -8.95 -60.26
CA SER A 41 21.01 -9.97 -60.11
C SER A 41 21.57 -10.45 -61.45
N VAL A 42 20.70 -10.59 -62.47
CA VAL A 42 21.09 -10.97 -63.83
C VAL A 42 21.90 -9.86 -64.47
N GLU A 43 21.46 -8.61 -64.36
CA GLU A 43 22.18 -7.45 -64.87
C GLU A 43 23.57 -7.35 -64.23
N ARG A 44 23.64 -7.43 -62.90
CA ARG A 44 24.91 -7.41 -62.16
C ARG A 44 25.84 -8.55 -62.57
N LEU A 45 25.29 -9.75 -62.81
CA LEU A 45 26.06 -10.90 -63.27
C LEU A 45 26.59 -10.68 -64.69
N LEU A 46 25.75 -10.19 -65.62
CA LEU A 46 26.16 -9.90 -66.99
C LEU A 46 27.23 -8.80 -67.04
N LEU A 47 27.10 -7.75 -66.21
CA LEU A 47 28.11 -6.69 -66.09
C LEU A 47 29.43 -7.17 -65.46
N SER A 48 29.40 -8.24 -64.66
CA SER A 48 30.60 -8.82 -64.04
C SER A 48 31.41 -9.69 -65.00
N ILE A 49 30.80 -10.20 -66.07
CA ILE A 49 31.45 -11.06 -67.06
C ILE A 49 32.16 -10.16 -68.09
N PRO A 50 33.42 -10.46 -68.46
CA PRO A 50 34.12 -9.66 -69.46
C PRO A 50 33.39 -9.70 -70.81
N PRO A 51 33.23 -8.56 -71.50
CA PRO A 51 32.40 -8.44 -72.71
C PRO A 51 32.85 -9.38 -73.84
N GLN A 52 34.15 -9.69 -73.89
CA GLN A 52 34.74 -10.62 -74.85
C GLN A 52 34.21 -12.06 -74.72
N SER A 53 33.85 -12.49 -73.50
CA SER A 53 33.28 -13.82 -73.24
C SER A 53 31.79 -13.90 -73.55
N LEU A 54 31.11 -12.75 -73.57
CA LEU A 54 29.69 -12.63 -73.93
C LEU A 54 29.47 -12.52 -75.44
N GLY A 55 30.55 -12.45 -76.24
CA GLY A 55 30.47 -12.34 -77.69
C GLY A 55 30.57 -10.91 -78.24
N PHE A 56 30.72 -9.90 -77.36
CA PHE A 56 31.03 -8.54 -77.78
C PHE A 56 32.49 -8.48 -78.26
N SER A 57 32.68 -8.63 -79.57
CA SER A 57 33.99 -8.53 -80.21
C SER A 57 34.07 -7.28 -81.08
N ASN A 58 35.28 -6.70 -81.19
CA ASN A 58 35.59 -5.54 -82.05
C ASN A 58 35.30 -5.76 -83.56
N LYS A 59 34.76 -6.91 -83.96
CA LYS A 59 34.42 -7.22 -85.36
C LYS A 59 33.12 -6.57 -85.84
N HIS A 60 32.31 -6.01 -84.93
CA HIS A 60 31.04 -5.34 -85.22
C HIS A 60 31.10 -3.81 -85.04
N ALA A 61 32.26 -3.19 -85.28
CA ALA A 61 32.32 -1.73 -85.36
C ALA A 61 31.42 -1.24 -86.53
N PRO A 62 30.51 -0.29 -86.31
CA PRO A 62 29.66 0.25 -87.37
C PRO A 62 30.54 0.87 -88.47
N LYS A 63 30.22 0.56 -89.73
CA LYS A 63 30.93 1.10 -90.90
C LYS A 63 30.60 2.58 -91.19
N ASP A 64 29.62 3.14 -90.49
CA ASP A 64 29.21 4.53 -90.64
C ASP A 64 29.79 5.37 -89.50
N GLY A 65 30.39 6.50 -89.85
CA GLY A 65 31.25 7.35 -89.01
C GLY A 65 30.56 8.08 -87.85
N THR A 66 29.88 7.35 -86.97
CA THR A 66 29.57 7.79 -85.62
C THR A 66 30.78 7.57 -84.71
N PRO A 67 31.03 8.43 -83.70
CA PRO A 67 32.11 8.21 -82.75
C PRO A 67 31.86 6.87 -82.04
N ALA A 68 32.73 5.90 -82.30
CA ALA A 68 32.65 4.58 -81.69
C ALA A 68 32.89 4.72 -80.19
N LEU A 69 31.84 4.55 -79.40
CA LEU A 69 31.96 4.32 -77.96
C LEU A 69 32.95 3.16 -77.73
N PRO A 70 33.76 3.20 -76.66
CA PRO A 70 34.62 2.08 -76.32
C PRO A 70 33.79 0.79 -76.23
N PRO A 71 34.31 -0.36 -76.69
CA PRO A 71 33.55 -1.60 -76.80
C PRO A 71 32.94 -2.05 -75.47
N ASP A 72 33.57 -1.67 -74.36
CA ASP A 72 33.09 -1.95 -73.01
C ASP A 72 31.87 -1.10 -72.62
N GLU A 73 31.75 0.14 -73.10
CA GLU A 73 30.57 0.99 -72.88
C GLU A 73 29.42 0.58 -73.80
N ALA A 74 29.72 0.19 -75.04
CA ALA A 74 28.71 -0.34 -75.97
C ALA A 74 28.07 -1.63 -75.44
N ALA A 75 28.88 -2.54 -74.90
CA ALA A 75 28.38 -3.78 -74.28
C ALA A 75 27.50 -3.51 -73.06
N LYS A 76 27.85 -2.53 -72.21
CA LYS A 76 27.03 -2.14 -71.06
C LYS A 76 25.67 -1.60 -71.49
N LEU A 77 25.63 -0.67 -72.45
CA LEU A 77 24.38 -0.12 -72.97
C LEU A 77 23.48 -1.18 -73.61
N GLU A 78 24.08 -2.16 -74.31
CA GLU A 78 23.31 -3.27 -74.90
C GLU A 78 22.77 -4.23 -73.83
N ILE A 79 23.55 -4.50 -72.78
CA ILE A 79 23.09 -5.28 -71.62
C ILE A 79 21.95 -4.56 -70.90
N GLU A 80 22.10 -3.27 -70.57
CA GLU A 80 21.07 -2.45 -69.91
C GLU A 80 19.78 -2.38 -70.73
N HIS A 81 19.90 -2.21 -72.05
CA HIS A 81 18.74 -2.22 -72.94
C HIS A 81 18.09 -3.61 -73.01
N GLY A 82 18.89 -4.68 -73.05
CA GLY A 82 18.39 -6.05 -73.04
C GLY A 82 17.72 -6.44 -71.72
N THR A 83 18.26 -6.00 -70.57
CA THR A 83 17.68 -6.23 -69.24
C THR A 83 16.38 -5.45 -69.09
N HIS A 84 16.31 -4.20 -69.55
CA HIS A 84 15.07 -3.43 -69.58
C HIS A 84 13.99 -4.08 -70.47
N GLN A 85 14.36 -4.62 -71.64
CA GLN A 85 13.40 -5.35 -72.49
C GLN A 85 12.89 -6.61 -71.80
N LEU A 86 13.78 -7.36 -71.14
CA LEU A 86 13.42 -8.54 -70.36
C LEU A 86 12.50 -8.18 -69.19
N GLU A 87 12.79 -7.10 -68.47
CA GLU A 87 11.93 -6.57 -67.39
C GLU A 87 10.52 -6.27 -67.88
N THR A 88 10.42 -5.54 -69.00
CA THR A 88 9.12 -5.19 -69.58
C THR A 88 8.32 -6.43 -69.97
N LEU A 89 8.98 -7.44 -70.56
CA LEU A 89 8.34 -8.70 -70.93
C LEU A 89 7.97 -9.54 -69.71
N LEU A 90 8.83 -9.59 -68.70
CA LEU A 90 8.61 -10.34 -67.47
C LEU A 90 7.41 -9.76 -66.72
N ASN A 91 7.37 -8.44 -66.52
CA ASN A 91 6.27 -7.75 -65.84
C ASN A 91 4.94 -7.99 -66.57
N ALA A 92 4.91 -7.82 -67.90
CA ALA A 92 3.70 -8.10 -68.68
C ALA A 92 3.26 -9.56 -68.60
N SER A 93 4.21 -10.50 -68.47
CA SER A 93 3.91 -11.92 -68.30
C SER A 93 3.43 -12.27 -66.89
N ILE A 94 3.99 -11.63 -65.86
CA ILE A 94 3.61 -11.79 -64.46
C ILE A 94 2.20 -11.25 -64.29
N ASP A 95 1.92 -10.02 -64.69
CA ASP A 95 0.59 -9.40 -64.58
C ASP A 95 -0.49 -10.32 -65.17
N LYS A 96 -0.31 -10.75 -66.43
CA LYS A 96 -1.31 -11.61 -67.11
C LYS A 96 -1.51 -12.97 -66.43
N ASN A 97 -0.43 -13.62 -65.99
CA ASN A 97 -0.52 -14.95 -65.40
C ASN A 97 -1.05 -14.89 -63.96
N PHE A 98 -0.69 -13.83 -63.23
CA PHE A 98 -1.13 -13.63 -61.85
C PHE A 98 -2.56 -13.11 -61.77
N ASP A 99 -3.04 -12.32 -62.75
CA ASP A 99 -4.47 -12.02 -62.92
C ASP A 99 -5.30 -13.32 -63.10
N LEU A 100 -4.80 -14.25 -63.93
CA LEU A 100 -5.45 -15.54 -64.14
C LEU A 100 -5.40 -16.43 -62.89
N PHE A 101 -4.29 -16.39 -62.17
CA PHE A 101 -4.13 -17.08 -60.90
C PHE A 101 -5.10 -16.53 -59.84
N GLU A 102 -5.22 -15.21 -59.72
CA GLU A 102 -6.15 -14.54 -58.81
C GLU A 102 -7.58 -15.00 -59.10
N LEU A 103 -7.99 -14.93 -60.38
CA LEU A 103 -9.31 -15.37 -60.82
C LEU A 103 -9.55 -16.85 -60.54
N TYR A 104 -8.54 -17.71 -60.77
CA TYR A 104 -8.65 -19.14 -60.51
C TYR A 104 -8.77 -19.43 -59.02
N ALA A 105 -7.94 -18.79 -58.19
CA ALA A 105 -7.93 -18.98 -56.75
C ALA A 105 -9.25 -18.53 -56.11
N MET A 106 -9.72 -17.33 -56.47
CA MET A 106 -11.00 -16.77 -55.99
C MET A 106 -12.23 -17.52 -56.50
N ARG A 107 -12.10 -18.34 -57.55
CA ARG A 107 -13.21 -19.14 -58.07
C ARG A 107 -13.23 -20.58 -57.59
N ASN A 108 -12.07 -21.19 -57.36
CA ASN A 108 -11.97 -22.64 -57.13
C ASN A 108 -11.36 -23.03 -55.78
N ILE A 109 -10.47 -22.21 -55.22
CA ILE A 109 -9.75 -22.54 -53.98
C ILE A 109 -10.40 -21.82 -52.80
N LEU A 110 -10.53 -20.50 -52.92
CA LEU A 110 -11.08 -19.61 -51.90
C LEU A 110 -12.58 -19.44 -52.13
N THR A 111 -13.30 -20.55 -52.29
CA THR A 111 -14.75 -20.56 -52.46
C THR A 111 -15.39 -21.66 -51.63
N VAL A 112 -16.59 -21.36 -51.15
CA VAL A 112 -17.45 -22.35 -50.50
C VAL A 112 -18.52 -22.74 -51.50
N LYS A 113 -18.80 -24.04 -51.63
CA LYS A 113 -19.90 -24.48 -52.49
C LYS A 113 -21.22 -24.06 -51.85
N PRO A 114 -22.18 -23.52 -52.63
CA PRO A 114 -23.45 -23.07 -52.08
C PRO A 114 -24.25 -24.21 -51.43
N ASP A 115 -24.06 -25.44 -51.91
CA ASP A 115 -24.70 -26.63 -51.34
C ASP A 115 -24.14 -27.03 -49.96
N ASP A 116 -22.86 -26.72 -49.70
CA ASP A 116 -22.16 -27.07 -48.46
C ASP A 116 -22.23 -25.94 -47.41
N GLN A 117 -22.46 -24.70 -47.86
CA GLN A 117 -22.59 -23.51 -47.01
C GLN A 117 -23.52 -23.67 -45.80
N PRO A 118 -24.75 -24.22 -45.90
CA PRO A 118 -25.64 -24.35 -44.75
C PRO A 118 -25.18 -25.40 -43.72
N TYR A 119 -24.26 -26.29 -44.10
CA TYR A 119 -23.71 -27.33 -43.23
C TYR A 119 -22.34 -26.94 -42.65
N MET A 120 -21.74 -25.85 -43.13
CA MET A 120 -20.50 -25.31 -42.59
C MET A 120 -20.77 -24.46 -41.35
N ARG A 121 -19.98 -24.70 -40.30
CA ARG A 121 -19.97 -23.91 -39.07
C ARG A 121 -18.52 -23.70 -38.66
N LEU A 122 -18.14 -22.45 -38.38
CA LEU A 122 -16.80 -22.15 -37.89
C LEU A 122 -16.67 -22.58 -36.42
N ALA A 123 -15.45 -22.90 -36.01
CA ALA A 123 -15.18 -23.45 -34.68
C ALA A 123 -15.63 -22.52 -33.55
N HIS A 124 -15.51 -21.20 -33.69
CA HIS A 124 -15.95 -20.25 -32.66
C HIS A 124 -17.47 -20.10 -32.57
N TYR A 125 -18.22 -20.62 -33.54
CA TYR A 125 -19.66 -20.77 -33.39
C TYR A 125 -20.03 -22.01 -32.58
N GLU A 126 -19.13 -22.95 -32.30
CA GLU A 126 -19.45 -24.17 -31.54
C GLU A 126 -19.98 -23.83 -30.13
N GLY A 127 -21.10 -24.45 -29.73
CA GLY A 127 -21.74 -24.20 -28.44
C GLY A 127 -22.61 -22.93 -28.36
N LEU A 128 -22.64 -22.10 -29.40
CA LEU A 128 -23.62 -21.02 -29.53
C LEU A 128 -24.94 -21.59 -30.05
N ASP A 129 -25.95 -21.63 -29.19
CA ASP A 129 -27.32 -21.93 -29.58
C ASP A 129 -28.13 -20.63 -29.65
N PHE A 130 -28.38 -20.18 -30.87
CA PHE A 130 -29.16 -18.96 -31.12
C PHE A 130 -30.67 -19.22 -31.13
N ALA A 131 -31.13 -20.48 -31.09
CA ALA A 131 -32.56 -20.80 -31.02
C ALA A 131 -33.19 -20.35 -29.69
N GLY A 132 -32.38 -20.26 -28.63
CA GLY A 132 -32.82 -19.77 -27.30
C GLY A 132 -32.95 -18.24 -27.18
N LEU A 133 -32.57 -17.47 -28.20
CA LEU A 133 -32.59 -16.00 -28.13
C LEU A 133 -33.99 -15.37 -28.07
N GLU A 134 -35.02 -16.09 -28.52
CA GLU A 134 -36.42 -15.65 -28.42
C GLU A 134 -37.11 -16.10 -27.11
N GLY A 135 -36.38 -16.80 -26.23
CA GLY A 135 -36.89 -17.25 -24.95
C GLY A 135 -37.08 -16.11 -23.93
N PRO A 136 -37.96 -16.29 -22.93
CA PRO A 136 -38.21 -15.31 -21.87
C PRO A 136 -36.97 -15.05 -20.98
N ASP A 137 -35.99 -15.96 -20.96
CA ASP A 137 -34.74 -15.86 -20.21
C ASP A 137 -33.59 -15.21 -21.00
N ARG A 138 -33.91 -14.49 -22.09
CA ARG A 138 -32.88 -13.75 -22.84
C ARG A 138 -32.15 -12.78 -21.91
N PRO A 139 -30.80 -12.85 -21.80
CA PRO A 139 -30.05 -11.90 -21.00
C PRO A 139 -30.15 -10.51 -21.63
N THR A 140 -31.03 -9.67 -21.08
CA THR A 140 -31.11 -8.25 -21.44
C THR A 140 -30.01 -7.48 -20.71
N THR A 141 -29.61 -6.34 -21.27
CA THR A 141 -28.66 -5.43 -20.60
C THR A 141 -29.18 -5.04 -19.21
N GLU A 142 -30.49 -4.85 -19.08
CA GLU A 142 -31.16 -4.60 -17.81
C GLU A 142 -30.96 -5.75 -16.81
N SER A 143 -31.20 -7.01 -17.23
CA SER A 143 -30.99 -8.19 -16.37
C SER A 143 -29.54 -8.32 -15.89
N VAL A 144 -28.57 -8.04 -16.77
CA VAL A 144 -27.14 -8.06 -16.43
C VAL A 144 -26.80 -6.94 -15.45
N THR A 145 -27.34 -5.73 -15.64
CA THR A 145 -27.11 -4.64 -14.69
C THR A 145 -27.76 -4.91 -13.34
N ALA A 146 -28.94 -5.53 -13.31
CA ALA A 146 -29.61 -5.97 -12.09
C ALA A 146 -28.78 -7.02 -11.34
N LEU A 147 -28.22 -8.01 -12.05
CA LEU A 147 -27.31 -9.00 -11.48
C LEU A 147 -26.01 -8.37 -10.96
N ARG A 148 -25.42 -7.41 -11.69
CA ARG A 148 -24.26 -6.65 -11.23
C ARG A 148 -24.56 -5.88 -9.94
N ARG A 149 -25.71 -5.20 -9.86
CA ARG A 149 -26.14 -4.49 -8.64
C ARG A 149 -26.36 -5.45 -7.49
N ARG A 150 -27.00 -6.61 -7.75
CA ARG A 150 -27.20 -7.66 -6.74
C ARG A 150 -25.88 -8.22 -6.23
N LEU A 151 -24.92 -8.44 -7.12
CA LEU A 151 -23.58 -8.90 -6.78
C LEU A 151 -22.80 -7.86 -5.97
N GLN A 152 -22.89 -6.57 -6.33
CA GLN A 152 -22.30 -5.48 -5.53
C GLN A 152 -22.94 -5.39 -4.14
N ALA A 153 -24.26 -5.53 -4.04
CA ALA A 153 -24.96 -5.54 -2.76
C ALA A 153 -24.56 -6.76 -1.91
N SER A 154 -24.43 -7.94 -2.50
CA SER A 154 -23.98 -9.13 -1.78
C SER A 154 -22.52 -9.03 -1.33
N GLN A 155 -21.65 -8.42 -2.14
CA GLN A 155 -20.26 -8.15 -1.77
C GLN A 155 -20.17 -7.17 -0.60
N ARG A 156 -20.95 -6.07 -0.61
CA ARG A 156 -21.01 -5.12 0.51
C ARG A 156 -21.53 -5.75 1.79
N LEU A 157 -22.52 -6.61 1.69
CA LEU A 157 -23.03 -7.37 2.84
C LEU A 157 -21.94 -8.31 3.37
N HIS A 158 -21.22 -9.00 2.49
CA HIS A 158 -20.15 -9.91 2.87
C HIS A 158 -19.04 -9.19 3.64
N THR A 159 -18.57 -8.03 3.17
CA THR A 159 -17.55 -7.26 3.88
C THR A 159 -18.04 -6.74 5.24
N ALA A 160 -19.32 -6.34 5.35
CA ALA A 160 -19.91 -5.94 6.61
C ALA A 160 -20.01 -7.12 7.60
N LEU A 161 -20.39 -8.31 7.13
CA LEU A 161 -20.41 -9.52 7.97
C LEU A 161 -19.01 -9.94 8.42
N GLU A 162 -18.00 -9.82 7.58
CA GLU A 162 -16.61 -10.07 7.97
C GLU A 162 -16.13 -9.07 9.03
N ALA A 163 -16.49 -7.79 8.88
CA ALA A 163 -16.20 -6.78 9.90
C ALA A 163 -16.91 -7.08 11.22
N GLU A 164 -18.17 -7.52 11.21
CA GLU A 164 -18.87 -7.94 12.43
C GLU A 164 -18.30 -9.23 13.03
N ARG A 165 -17.90 -10.19 12.20
CA ARG A 165 -17.22 -11.40 12.66
C ARG A 165 -15.92 -11.07 13.40
N THR A 166 -15.08 -10.22 12.82
CA THR A 166 -13.82 -9.80 13.46
C THR A 166 -14.05 -9.02 14.74
N ARG A 167 -15.09 -8.16 14.81
CA ARG A 167 -15.49 -7.48 16.06
C ARG A 167 -15.95 -8.47 17.13
N ASN A 168 -16.78 -9.44 16.76
CA ASN A 168 -17.26 -10.47 17.66
C ASN A 168 -16.11 -11.35 18.16
N ASP A 169 -15.17 -11.72 17.29
CA ASP A 169 -13.97 -12.48 17.67
C ASP A 169 -13.10 -11.67 18.64
N ALA A 170 -12.93 -10.37 18.44
CA ALA A 170 -12.20 -9.50 19.36
C ALA A 170 -12.94 -9.32 20.71
N LEU A 171 -14.27 -9.18 20.69
CA LEU A 171 -15.09 -9.14 21.91
C LEU A 171 -15.02 -10.46 22.68
N LEU A 172 -15.10 -11.59 21.99
CA LEU A 172 -14.90 -12.91 22.58
C LEU A 172 -13.49 -13.03 23.16
N GLY A 173 -12.46 -12.52 22.48
CA GLY A 173 -11.10 -12.43 23.01
C GLY A 173 -11.02 -11.62 24.31
N LYS A 174 -11.67 -10.45 24.37
CA LYS A 174 -11.73 -9.61 25.58
C LYS A 174 -12.51 -10.27 26.72
N LEU A 175 -13.66 -10.88 26.42
CA LEU A 175 -14.44 -11.61 27.43
C LEU A 175 -13.65 -12.80 27.97
N ARG A 176 -12.97 -13.54 27.09
CA ARG A 176 -12.06 -14.62 27.46
C ARG A 176 -10.89 -14.13 28.29
N SER A 177 -10.25 -13.01 27.94
CA SER A 177 -9.13 -12.46 28.73
C SER A 177 -9.58 -12.02 30.12
N VAL A 178 -10.72 -11.34 30.21
CA VAL A 178 -11.32 -10.91 31.49
C VAL A 178 -11.67 -12.12 32.36
N LEU A 179 -12.17 -13.20 31.76
CA LEU A 179 -12.46 -14.47 32.44
C LEU A 179 -11.21 -15.34 32.69
N GLY A 180 -10.04 -14.95 32.19
CA GLY A 180 -8.81 -15.75 32.26
C GLY A 180 -8.85 -17.06 31.45
N VAL A 181 -9.78 -17.18 30.49
CA VAL A 181 -9.93 -18.37 29.63
C VAL A 181 -9.00 -18.21 28.44
N VAL A 182 -7.79 -18.75 28.53
CA VAL A 182 -6.94 -18.95 27.35
C VAL A 182 -7.62 -19.99 26.46
N PRO A 183 -7.88 -19.71 25.16
CA PRO A 183 -8.37 -20.73 24.25
C PRO A 183 -7.30 -21.83 24.15
N GLY A 184 -7.65 -23.02 24.63
CA GLY A 184 -6.69 -24.06 24.98
C GLY A 184 -5.87 -24.57 23.81
N ASP A 185 -4.55 -24.67 24.03
CA ASP A 185 -3.81 -25.92 23.87
C ASP A 185 -2.39 -25.77 24.46
N VAL A 186 -2.23 -25.85 25.78
CA VAL A 186 -0.98 -26.34 26.39
C VAL A 186 -1.32 -27.05 27.69
N LYS A 187 -1.08 -28.36 27.72
CA LYS A 187 -0.97 -29.18 28.92
C LYS A 187 -0.02 -28.49 29.90
N ALA A 188 -0.56 -27.84 30.95
CA ALA A 188 0.26 -27.33 32.04
C ALA A 188 0.69 -28.52 32.90
N GLU A 189 1.98 -28.85 32.88
CA GLU A 189 2.53 -29.79 33.83
C GLU A 189 2.41 -29.24 35.26
N GLU A 190 2.07 -30.14 36.18
CA GLU A 190 1.91 -29.86 37.60
C GLU A 190 3.23 -29.33 38.18
N GLY A 191 3.22 -28.09 38.67
CA GLY A 191 4.30 -27.60 39.55
C GLY A 191 4.75 -26.15 39.37
N GLN A 192 4.24 -25.40 38.38
CA GLN A 192 4.69 -24.02 38.18
C GLN A 192 3.65 -23.00 38.63
N VAL A 193 3.97 -22.29 39.71
CA VAL A 193 3.27 -21.08 40.16
C VAL A 193 3.36 -20.06 39.02
N THR A 194 2.31 -19.97 38.21
CA THR A 194 2.18 -18.92 37.21
C THR A 194 1.83 -17.63 37.95
N THR A 195 2.81 -16.74 38.02
CA THR A 195 2.60 -15.32 38.31
C THR A 195 1.40 -14.84 37.52
N ALA A 196 0.41 -14.30 38.23
CA ALA A 196 -0.84 -13.79 37.70
C ALA A 196 -0.59 -13.00 36.41
N ALA A 197 -1.20 -13.45 35.32
CA ALA A 197 -1.34 -12.58 34.16
C ALA A 197 -2.25 -11.43 34.58
N ASP A 198 -1.71 -10.21 34.62
CA ASP A 198 -2.37 -8.94 35.01
C ASP A 198 -3.64 -8.58 34.19
N GLY A 199 -4.17 -9.50 33.37
CA GLY A 199 -5.35 -9.31 32.51
C GLY A 199 -6.64 -10.01 32.95
N SER A 200 -6.61 -10.92 33.93
CA SER A 200 -7.80 -11.68 34.34
C SER A 200 -8.51 -11.07 35.54
N SER A 201 -9.22 -9.95 35.34
CA SER A 201 -9.95 -9.27 36.43
C SER A 201 -11.01 -10.15 37.11
N PHE A 202 -11.57 -11.14 36.41
CA PHE A 202 -12.55 -12.10 36.95
C PHE A 202 -12.07 -13.56 36.94
N GLY A 203 -10.78 -13.81 36.70
CA GLY A 203 -10.21 -15.18 36.70
C GLY A 203 -10.42 -15.91 38.04
N PHE A 204 -10.39 -15.15 39.15
CA PHE A 204 -10.64 -15.67 40.50
C PHE A 204 -12.04 -16.29 40.69
N LEU A 205 -13.03 -15.94 39.87
CA LEU A 205 -14.37 -16.54 39.94
C LEU A 205 -14.41 -17.97 39.37
N ARG A 206 -13.44 -18.31 38.53
CA ARG A 206 -13.30 -19.63 37.91
C ARG A 206 -12.56 -20.59 38.83
N ASP A 207 -11.49 -20.11 39.46
CA ASP A 207 -10.65 -20.91 40.36
C ASP A 207 -11.32 -21.02 41.74
N LYS A 208 -12.51 -21.66 41.79
CA LYS A 208 -13.29 -21.93 43.00
C LYS A 208 -12.66 -22.99 43.91
N ALA A 209 -11.49 -23.51 43.56
CA ALA A 209 -10.87 -24.67 44.19
C ALA A 209 -10.69 -24.49 45.72
N SER A 210 -10.26 -23.31 46.18
CA SER A 210 -10.08 -23.06 47.63
C SER A 210 -11.39 -22.82 48.40
N LEU A 211 -12.52 -22.62 47.69
CA LEU A 211 -13.84 -22.33 48.28
C LEU A 211 -14.76 -23.55 48.28
N GLN A 212 -14.44 -24.60 47.53
CA GLN A 212 -15.26 -25.83 47.43
C GLN A 212 -14.96 -26.87 48.52
N ASP A 213 -13.78 -26.83 49.15
CA ASP A 213 -13.45 -27.71 50.28
C ASP A 213 -14.38 -27.52 51.50
N ALA A 214 -15.13 -26.40 51.55
CA ALA A 214 -16.09 -26.11 52.61
C ALA A 214 -17.50 -26.70 52.41
N GLY A 215 -17.73 -27.48 51.33
CA GLY A 215 -18.93 -28.34 51.20
C GLY A 215 -20.28 -27.63 51.14
N ALA A 216 -20.35 -26.36 50.75
CA ALA A 216 -21.61 -25.59 50.69
C ALA A 216 -21.95 -25.13 49.26
N ASP A 217 -23.20 -25.28 48.85
CA ASP A 217 -23.74 -24.78 47.57
C ASP A 217 -23.64 -23.24 47.42
N LYS A 218 -23.38 -22.53 48.52
CA LYS A 218 -23.14 -21.07 48.58
C LYS A 218 -21.93 -20.76 49.47
N PRO A 219 -20.69 -21.02 49.01
CA PRO A 219 -19.50 -20.93 49.86
C PRO A 219 -19.20 -19.48 50.30
N ILE A 220 -19.51 -18.49 49.46
CA ILE A 220 -19.29 -17.06 49.79
C ILE A 220 -20.28 -16.59 50.86
N ALA A 221 -21.58 -16.89 50.71
CA ALA A 221 -22.58 -16.50 51.70
C ALA A 221 -22.28 -17.12 53.07
N THR A 222 -22.00 -18.42 53.10
CA THR A 222 -21.71 -19.16 54.35
C THR A 222 -20.41 -18.73 55.02
N THR A 223 -19.34 -18.47 54.27
CA THR A 223 -18.09 -17.90 54.85
C THR A 223 -18.28 -16.47 55.36
N THR A 224 -19.07 -15.64 54.68
CA THR A 224 -19.41 -14.28 55.18
C THR A 224 -20.28 -14.32 56.43
N GLU A 225 -21.26 -15.22 56.49
CA GLU A 225 -22.10 -15.41 57.69
C GLU A 225 -21.29 -15.96 58.87
N PHE A 226 -20.40 -16.93 58.62
CA PHE A 226 -19.50 -17.48 59.63
C PHE A 226 -18.54 -16.41 60.16
N THR A 227 -17.84 -15.67 59.30
CA THR A 227 -16.93 -14.59 59.73
C THR A 227 -17.65 -13.49 60.50
N LEU A 228 -18.87 -13.13 60.10
CA LEU A 228 -19.70 -12.17 60.82
C LEU A 228 -20.09 -12.71 62.22
N SER A 229 -20.43 -14.00 62.33
CA SER A 229 -20.70 -14.64 63.63
C SER A 229 -19.46 -14.70 64.53
N GLN A 230 -18.27 -14.96 63.96
CA GLN A 230 -17.01 -14.98 64.71
C GLN A 230 -16.58 -13.59 65.19
N LEU A 231 -16.92 -12.53 64.46
CA LEU A 231 -16.70 -11.15 64.92
C LEU A 231 -17.54 -10.78 66.13
N GLN A 232 -18.74 -11.33 66.27
CA GLN A 232 -19.57 -11.14 67.45
C GLN A 232 -18.97 -11.88 68.66
N ALA A 233 -18.48 -13.11 68.45
CA ALA A 233 -17.77 -13.86 69.49
C ALA A 233 -16.47 -13.15 69.92
N LEU A 234 -15.67 -12.63 68.98
CA LEU A 234 -14.47 -11.84 69.27
C LEU A 234 -14.79 -10.52 69.99
N ARG A 235 -15.89 -9.85 69.63
CA ARG A 235 -16.35 -8.66 70.37
C ARG A 235 -16.70 -9.02 71.80
N ALA A 236 -17.47 -10.08 72.01
CA ALA A 236 -17.83 -10.56 73.35
C ALA A 236 -16.58 -10.94 74.18
N LEU A 237 -15.62 -11.62 73.56
CA LEU A 237 -14.33 -11.95 74.16
C LEU A 237 -13.52 -10.69 74.49
N SER A 238 -13.47 -9.71 73.58
CA SER A 238 -12.78 -8.43 73.81
C SER A 238 -13.42 -7.62 74.93
N THR A 239 -14.75 -7.64 75.05
CA THR A 239 -15.45 -7.01 76.16
C THR A 239 -15.20 -7.76 77.47
N SER A 240 -15.16 -9.10 77.44
CA SER A 240 -14.83 -9.90 78.63
C SER A 240 -13.39 -9.69 79.10
N LEU A 241 -12.44 -9.62 78.17
CA LEU A 241 -11.05 -9.26 78.45
C LEU A 241 -10.94 -7.83 78.98
N ARG A 242 -11.74 -6.91 78.46
CA ARG A 242 -11.77 -5.51 78.93
C ARG A 242 -12.40 -5.36 80.31
N THR A 243 -13.33 -6.24 80.69
CA THR A 243 -13.89 -6.31 82.05
C THR A 243 -13.03 -7.10 83.03
N LEU A 244 -12.16 -7.99 82.55
CA LEU A 244 -11.14 -8.69 83.34
C LEU A 244 -9.83 -7.88 83.48
N LEU A 245 -9.62 -6.88 82.62
CA LEU A 245 -8.50 -5.94 82.68
C LEU A 245 -8.38 -5.19 84.02
N PRO A 246 -9.46 -4.73 84.69
CA PRO A 246 -9.35 -4.13 86.02
C PRO A 246 -9.04 -5.13 87.16
N ASP A 247 -9.16 -6.44 86.92
CA ASP A 247 -8.88 -7.50 87.92
C ASP A 247 -7.43 -8.02 87.83
N LEU A 248 -6.72 -7.65 86.76
CA LEU A 248 -5.25 -7.66 86.70
C LEU A 248 -4.79 -6.30 87.22
N GLY A 249 -4.56 -6.23 88.53
CA GLY A 249 -4.16 -5.02 89.25
C GLY A 249 -2.95 -4.26 88.68
N PRO A 250 -2.76 -3.00 89.11
CA PRO A 250 -1.85 -2.06 88.47
C PRO A 250 -0.40 -2.52 88.65
N ALA A 251 0.36 -2.53 87.56
CA ALA A 251 1.80 -2.44 87.67
C ALA A 251 2.12 -0.98 88.01
N ASP A 252 2.34 -0.72 89.30
CA ASP A 252 2.97 0.49 89.81
C ASP A 252 4.30 0.72 89.09
N THR A 253 4.40 1.87 88.43
CA THR A 253 5.49 2.86 88.56
C THR A 253 5.10 4.05 87.67
N ASP A 254 5.30 5.31 87.97
CA ASP A 254 5.52 6.13 89.15
C ASP A 254 5.62 7.56 88.55
N ALA A 255 5.17 8.56 89.30
CA ALA A 255 5.59 9.96 89.21
C ALA A 255 5.67 10.69 87.84
N SER A 256 4.75 11.65 87.70
CA SER A 256 5.10 13.06 87.39
C SER A 256 5.51 13.43 85.97
N MET A 257 4.58 14.02 85.23
CA MET A 257 4.63 15.44 84.85
C MET A 257 3.50 15.74 83.87
N GLU A 258 2.78 16.82 84.18
CA GLU A 258 1.86 17.47 83.27
C GLU A 258 2.61 18.03 82.05
N ASP A 259 1.87 18.10 80.94
CA ASP A 259 2.14 18.88 79.72
C ASP A 259 3.17 18.37 78.69
N ALA A 260 2.67 17.67 77.65
CA ALA A 260 3.31 17.60 76.33
C ALA A 260 2.34 17.06 75.24
N GLY A 261 1.18 17.70 75.05
CA GLY A 261 0.17 17.29 74.05
C GLY A 261 0.30 17.93 72.67
N SER A 262 1.23 18.87 72.47
CA SER A 262 1.34 19.66 71.22
C SER A 262 2.40 19.13 70.24
N GLY A 263 3.47 18.49 70.74
CA GLY A 263 4.66 18.14 69.94
C GLY A 263 4.47 17.06 68.86
N SER A 264 3.59 16.08 69.04
CA SER A 264 3.46 14.98 68.06
C SER A 264 2.72 15.40 66.78
N ARG A 265 1.84 16.41 66.85
CA ARG A 265 1.13 16.94 65.67
C ARG A 265 1.98 17.98 64.96
N THR A 266 2.76 18.78 65.69
CA THR A 266 3.73 19.70 65.10
C THR A 266 4.84 18.94 64.38
N TRP A 267 5.42 17.89 64.98
CA TRP A 267 6.45 17.07 64.32
C TRP A 267 5.98 16.39 63.03
N ARG A 268 4.76 15.85 63.00
CA ARG A 268 4.22 15.26 61.76
C ARG A 268 3.94 16.33 60.70
N ARG A 269 3.45 17.50 61.11
CA ARG A 269 3.20 18.62 60.21
C ARG A 269 4.51 19.19 59.65
N GLU A 270 5.51 19.43 60.50
CA GLU A 270 6.85 19.86 60.11
C GLU A 270 7.53 18.85 59.18
N ARG A 271 7.36 17.54 59.42
CA ARG A 271 7.88 16.53 58.50
C ARG A 271 7.15 16.49 57.16
N VAL A 272 5.84 16.70 57.14
CA VAL A 272 5.07 16.81 55.89
C VAL A 272 5.49 18.06 55.12
N GLU A 273 5.57 19.20 55.79
CA GLU A 273 6.03 20.47 55.21
C GLU A 273 7.48 20.38 54.72
N TYR A 274 8.37 19.68 55.43
CA TYR A 274 9.74 19.44 54.99
C TYR A 274 9.81 18.51 53.78
N VAL A 275 9.03 17.44 53.76
CA VAL A 275 9.01 16.49 52.63
C VAL A 275 8.39 17.15 51.39
N GLU A 276 7.32 17.94 51.55
CA GLU A 276 6.71 18.73 50.47
C GLU A 276 7.64 19.86 50.00
N GLY A 277 8.35 20.52 50.92
CA GLY A 277 9.33 21.55 50.58
C GLY A 277 10.57 20.98 49.86
N ALA A 278 11.07 19.82 50.30
CA ALA A 278 12.20 19.15 49.67
C ALA A 278 11.82 18.56 48.29
N SER A 279 10.62 18.00 48.15
CA SER A 279 10.12 17.51 46.86
C SER A 279 9.86 18.66 45.88
N ARG A 280 9.28 19.78 46.34
CA ARG A 280 9.11 21.01 45.54
C ARG A 280 10.45 21.56 45.07
N LYS A 281 11.42 21.76 45.97
CA LYS A 281 12.78 22.23 45.60
C LYS A 281 13.49 21.28 44.65
N TYR A 282 13.34 19.97 44.83
CA TYR A 282 13.94 19.00 43.92
C TYR A 282 13.28 19.02 42.53
N LEU A 283 11.96 19.17 42.44
CA LEU A 283 11.26 19.29 41.16
C LEU A 283 11.59 20.61 40.43
N GLU A 284 11.72 21.72 41.16
CA GLU A 284 12.16 23.00 40.61
C GLU A 284 13.62 22.96 40.15
N THR A 285 14.53 22.37 40.93
CA THR A 285 15.97 22.38 40.66
C THR A 285 16.42 21.32 39.67
N ALA A 286 15.89 20.09 39.77
CA ALA A 286 16.34 18.96 38.95
C ALA A 286 15.52 18.78 37.66
N ARG A 287 14.27 19.26 37.62
CA ARG A 287 13.36 19.11 36.47
C ARG A 287 12.91 20.44 35.85
N GLY A 288 13.27 21.58 36.44
CA GLY A 288 12.97 22.91 35.88
C GLY A 288 11.48 23.25 35.84
N LEU A 289 10.67 22.62 36.70
CA LEU A 289 9.22 22.81 36.74
C LEU A 289 8.88 23.97 37.69
N GLU A 290 8.11 24.96 37.23
CA GLU A 290 7.57 26.00 38.10
C GLU A 290 6.29 25.49 38.78
N LEU A 291 6.26 25.46 40.12
CA LEU A 291 5.11 24.98 40.89
C LEU A 291 4.38 26.17 41.53
N GLY A 292 3.05 26.20 41.44
CA GLY A 292 2.23 27.19 42.14
C GLY A 292 2.20 27.00 43.66
N GLU A 293 1.62 27.97 44.37
CA GLU A 293 1.51 27.97 45.84
C GLU A 293 0.81 26.71 46.37
N GLN A 294 -0.11 26.15 45.58
CA GLN A 294 -0.87 24.92 45.87
C GLN A 294 -0.28 23.63 45.25
N GLY A 295 0.92 23.68 44.66
CA GLY A 295 1.61 22.48 44.12
C GLY A 295 1.18 22.04 42.71
N GLU A 296 0.46 22.90 42.00
CA GLU A 296 0.11 22.73 40.59
C GLU A 296 1.32 22.99 39.69
N VAL A 297 1.52 22.15 38.67
CA VAL A 297 2.57 22.32 37.65
C VAL A 297 2.15 23.45 36.71
N ARG A 298 2.88 24.56 36.71
CA ARG A 298 2.69 25.62 35.71
C ARG A 298 3.38 25.19 34.42
N ASP A 299 2.59 24.62 33.50
CA ASP A 299 3.01 24.53 32.11
C ASP A 299 3.16 25.95 31.55
N GLY A 300 4.25 26.19 30.82
CA GLY A 300 4.75 27.49 30.37
C GLY A 300 3.90 28.25 29.35
N GLU A 301 2.57 28.16 29.41
CA GLU A 301 1.64 28.93 28.59
C GLU A 301 0.46 29.45 29.43
N TRP A 302 0.64 30.58 30.11
CA TRP A 302 -0.29 31.70 29.90
C TRP A 302 0.21 33.07 30.40
N GLN A 303 -0.24 34.10 29.69
CA GLN A 303 0.03 35.51 29.89
C GLN A 303 -0.44 36.00 31.27
N GLY A 304 0.50 36.56 32.02
CA GLY A 304 0.33 37.29 33.28
C GLY A 304 1.69 37.85 33.69
N GLU A 305 1.73 38.91 34.51
CA GLU A 305 2.97 39.62 34.90
C GLU A 305 4.10 38.65 35.22
N GLY A 306 5.22 38.80 34.50
CA GLY A 306 6.39 37.96 34.64
C GLY A 306 6.94 37.92 36.06
N ARG A 307 7.89 37.01 36.26
CA ARG A 307 8.63 36.76 37.51
C ARG A 307 8.73 38.02 38.37
N LYS A 308 8.09 38.02 39.56
CA LYS A 308 8.24 39.10 40.53
C LYS A 308 9.70 39.15 40.94
N ILE A 309 10.41 40.17 40.44
CA ILE A 309 11.82 40.42 40.75
C ILE A 309 11.93 40.52 42.26
N THR A 310 12.71 39.63 42.86
CA THR A 310 12.88 39.66 44.32
C THR A 310 13.76 40.86 44.66
N ARG A 311 13.59 41.42 45.87
CA ARG A 311 14.36 42.59 46.32
C ARG A 311 15.88 42.38 46.19
N GLY A 312 16.36 41.15 46.36
CA GLY A 312 17.78 40.82 46.17
C GLY A 312 18.24 40.89 44.70
N ASP A 313 17.37 40.60 43.74
CA ASP A 313 17.68 40.73 42.32
C ASP A 313 17.74 42.22 41.90
N VAL A 314 16.91 43.07 42.51
CA VAL A 314 16.98 44.54 42.34
C VAL A 314 18.26 45.10 42.94
N GLU A 315 18.64 44.68 44.15
CA GLU A 315 19.88 45.10 44.80
C GLU A 315 21.12 44.63 44.01
N GLY A 316 21.07 43.45 43.39
CA GLY A 316 22.12 42.94 42.50
C GLY A 316 22.22 43.73 41.18
N LEU A 317 21.08 44.12 40.59
CA LEU A 317 21.04 45.00 39.42
C LEU A 317 21.52 46.42 39.74
N GLU A 318 21.17 46.96 40.90
CA GLU A 318 21.66 48.27 41.36
C GLU A 318 23.18 48.26 41.60
N GLN A 319 23.74 47.17 42.13
CA GLN A 319 25.19 47.00 42.21
C GLN A 319 25.85 46.90 40.83
N MET A 320 25.28 46.14 39.89
CA MET A 320 25.83 46.02 38.54
C MET A 320 25.70 47.32 37.74
N VAL A 321 24.61 48.07 37.89
CA VAL A 321 24.43 49.39 37.29
C VAL A 321 25.37 50.42 37.94
N GLY A 322 25.61 50.34 39.25
CA GLY A 322 26.65 51.12 39.93
C GLY A 322 28.05 50.85 39.40
N MET A 323 28.39 49.57 39.16
CA MET A 323 29.67 49.17 38.56
C MET A 323 29.79 49.57 37.08
N LEU A 324 28.70 49.55 36.32
CA LEU A 324 28.68 49.92 34.91
C LEU A 324 28.71 51.45 34.71
N GLY A 325 28.04 52.20 35.60
CA GLY A 325 28.03 53.67 35.60
C GLY A 325 29.37 54.30 36.00
N GLN A 326 30.18 53.62 36.82
CA GLN A 326 31.56 54.05 37.08
C GLN A 326 32.50 53.79 35.89
N LYS A 327 32.15 52.87 34.97
CA LYS A 327 32.97 52.51 33.82
C LYS A 327 32.71 53.39 32.58
N SER A 328 31.61 54.16 32.53
CA SER A 328 31.30 55.05 31.40
C SER A 328 31.75 56.51 31.58
N ALA A 329 32.37 56.87 32.71
CA ALA A 329 32.85 58.23 32.99
C ALA A 329 34.35 58.46 32.68
N THR A 330 35.05 57.50 32.07
CA THR A 330 36.52 57.58 31.82
C THR A 330 36.97 57.41 30.36
N THR A 331 36.08 57.58 29.37
CA THR A 331 36.49 57.67 27.96
C THR A 331 35.56 58.60 27.19
N GLY A 332 35.88 59.89 27.25
CA GLY A 332 35.50 60.87 26.22
C GLY A 332 36.62 61.03 25.20
N GLU A 333 36.27 61.71 24.10
CA GLU A 333 37.15 62.33 23.08
C GLU A 333 37.78 61.41 22.00
N ALA A 334 37.33 61.57 20.74
CA ALA A 334 38.09 62.29 19.70
C ALA A 334 37.55 62.03 18.25
N GLY A 335 37.29 63.12 17.51
CA GLY A 335 37.36 63.28 16.03
C GLY A 335 36.27 62.59 15.17
N GLY A 336 35.57 63.22 14.23
CA GLY A 336 35.80 64.45 13.47
C GLY A 336 35.85 64.14 11.96
N GLU A 337 35.09 64.91 11.16
CA GLU A 337 35.06 64.99 9.66
C GLU A 337 34.24 63.88 8.93
N GLY A 338 33.39 64.11 7.94
CA GLY A 338 32.99 65.31 7.20
C GLY A 338 32.62 64.94 5.74
N GLU A 339 31.34 65.14 5.38
CA GLU A 339 30.85 65.54 4.02
C GLU A 339 30.55 64.49 2.90
N PRO A 340 29.81 64.82 1.80
CA PRO A 340 28.36 64.52 1.65
C PRO A 340 27.93 63.90 0.28
N MET A 341 26.61 63.67 0.14
CA MET A 341 25.73 63.56 -1.07
C MET A 341 26.31 63.13 -2.44
N ASP A 342 25.65 62.15 -3.09
CA ASP A 342 25.09 62.38 -4.44
C ASP A 342 24.02 61.33 -4.85
N GLU A 343 23.15 61.79 -5.75
CA GLU A 343 22.00 61.18 -6.38
C GLU A 343 22.34 60.06 -7.37
N SER A 344 21.45 59.07 -7.49
CA SER A 344 20.94 58.48 -8.75
C SER A 344 19.76 57.56 -8.47
#